data_AF-A0A346SGQ6-F1
#
_entry.id   AF-A0A346SGQ6-F1
#
_cell.length_a   1.000
_cell.length_b   1.000
_cell.length_c   1.000
_cell.angle_alpha   90.00
_cell.angle_beta   90.00
_cell.angle_gamma   90.00
#
_symmetry.space_group_name_H-M   'P 1'
#
loop_
_entity.id
_entity.type
_entity.pdbx_description
1 polymer ?
#
loop_
_entity_poly.entity_id
_entity_poly.type
_entity_poly.pdbx_seq_one_letter_code
_entity_poly.pdbx_strand_id
1 'polypeptide(L)'
;MSEITIRALMQIDNLQPKFAAYNGATVQGSVPLSGDTVLIGEFAPGNGVFSLIDRALKASSVEATTQMVEREFGFFILRSPSNAEVSAARDAMLAELGASMTDRLKPAISSTQIITSVEPYQAQLLNKWRKGALIVPGQTLGIVECAPAAYISIAANEAEKAAEIDIVEVRAVGRFGRLFISGSENSVETAVEAATRAVEAVDGQGG
;
A
#
# COMPACT_ATOMS: atom_id res chain seq x y z
N MET A 1 3.34 8.69 27.04
CA MET A 1 3.65 7.86 25.86
C MET A 1 4.46 8.73 24.92
N SER A 2 5.53 8.21 24.31
CA SER A 2 6.21 8.94 23.22
C SER A 2 5.18 9.33 22.17
N GLU A 3 5.19 10.57 21.72
CA GLU A 3 4.23 11.10 20.75
C GLU A 3 4.31 10.25 19.47
N ILE A 4 3.25 9.49 19.17
CA ILE A 4 3.18 8.66 17.96
C ILE A 4 2.71 9.55 16.81
N THR A 5 3.53 9.65 15.78
CA THR A 5 3.18 10.33 14.53
C THR A 5 2.54 9.35 13.54
N ILE A 6 1.41 9.75 12.96
CA ILE A 6 0.76 9.04 11.87
C ILE A 6 1.48 9.39 10.57
N ARG A 7 2.37 8.53 10.10
CA ARG A 7 3.05 8.77 8.82
C ARG A 7 2.10 8.48 7.67
N ALA A 8 1.46 7.33 7.69
CA ALA A 8 0.43 6.97 6.74
C ALA A 8 -0.72 6.28 7.44
N LEU A 9 -1.94 6.57 7.00
CA LEU A 9 -3.13 5.83 7.40
C LEU A 9 -4.14 5.93 6.27
N MET A 10 -4.56 4.82 5.69
CA MET A 10 -5.51 4.81 4.58
C MET A 10 -6.37 3.57 4.58
N GLN A 11 -7.60 3.73 4.10
CA GLN A 11 -8.57 2.66 3.96
C GLN A 11 -8.85 2.45 2.47
N ILE A 12 -8.71 1.22 1.99
CA ILE A 12 -9.08 0.81 0.63
C ILE A 12 -10.34 -0.01 0.80
N ASP A 13 -11.47 0.48 0.28
CA ASP A 13 -12.80 -0.10 0.47
C ASP A 13 -13.09 -1.32 -0.40
N ASN A 14 -12.52 -1.37 -1.61
CA ASN A 14 -12.69 -2.44 -2.56
C ASN A 14 -11.33 -2.89 -3.13
N LEU A 15 -10.73 -3.88 -2.49
CA LEU A 15 -9.44 -4.42 -2.91
C LEU A 15 -9.56 -5.11 -4.28
N GLN A 16 -8.77 -4.64 -5.24
CA GLN A 16 -8.78 -5.18 -6.60
C GLN A 16 -8.19 -6.61 -6.66
N PRO A 17 -8.63 -7.46 -7.61
CA PRO A 17 -8.28 -8.89 -7.61
C PRO A 17 -6.78 -9.23 -7.59
N LYS A 18 -5.95 -8.60 -8.42
CA LYS A 18 -4.51 -8.86 -8.50
C LYS A 18 -3.80 -8.31 -7.26
N PHE A 19 -4.21 -7.16 -6.73
CA PHE A 19 -3.63 -6.62 -5.51
C PHE A 19 -4.02 -7.45 -4.28
N ALA A 20 -5.26 -7.95 -4.21
CA ALA A 20 -5.67 -8.92 -3.21
C ALA A 20 -4.84 -10.21 -3.29
N ALA A 21 -4.68 -10.77 -4.49
CA ALA A 21 -3.86 -11.96 -4.71
C ALA A 21 -2.38 -11.73 -4.34
N TYR A 22 -1.83 -10.55 -4.67
CA TYR A 22 -0.48 -10.16 -4.27
C TYR A 22 -0.33 -10.13 -2.75
N ASN A 23 -1.30 -9.52 -2.03
CA ASN A 23 -1.30 -9.53 -0.57
C ASN A 23 -1.38 -10.96 -0.05
N GLY A 24 -2.29 -11.79 -0.55
CA GLY A 24 -2.41 -13.19 -0.13
C GLY A 24 -1.13 -14.02 -0.33
N ALA A 25 -0.29 -13.69 -1.31
CA ALA A 25 1.01 -14.33 -1.52
C ALA A 25 2.13 -13.83 -0.59
N THR A 26 1.99 -12.64 0.00
CA THR A 26 3.10 -11.94 0.66
C THR A 26 2.91 -11.71 2.15
N VAL A 27 1.67 -11.67 2.61
CA VAL A 27 1.30 -11.44 4.01
C VAL A 27 1.47 -12.71 4.85
N GLN A 28 1.57 -12.55 6.17
CA GLN A 28 1.79 -13.66 7.11
C GLN A 28 0.57 -13.97 8.00
N GLY A 29 -0.36 -13.02 8.12
CA GLY A 29 -1.58 -13.14 8.91
C GLY A 29 -2.80 -13.48 8.05
N SER A 30 -3.97 -12.94 8.44
CA SER A 30 -5.21 -13.16 7.71
C SER A 30 -5.12 -12.63 6.27
N VAL A 31 -5.54 -13.46 5.31
CA VAL A 31 -5.36 -13.21 3.88
C VAL A 31 -6.52 -12.36 3.35
N PRO A 32 -6.28 -11.14 2.81
CA PRO A 32 -7.33 -10.37 2.16
C PRO A 32 -7.73 -10.97 0.82
N LEU A 33 -9.01 -10.87 0.50
CA LEU A 33 -9.65 -11.30 -0.73
C LEU A 33 -10.10 -10.08 -1.53
N SER A 34 -10.38 -10.31 -2.82
CA SER A 34 -10.97 -9.27 -3.66
C SER A 34 -12.31 -8.81 -3.06
N GLY A 35 -12.52 -7.50 -3.02
CA GLY A 35 -13.72 -6.90 -2.45
C GLY A 35 -13.66 -6.65 -0.95
N ASP A 36 -12.64 -7.14 -0.25
CA ASP A 36 -12.46 -6.76 1.15
C ASP A 36 -12.08 -5.28 1.27
N THR A 37 -12.39 -4.72 2.44
CA THR A 37 -11.83 -3.46 2.89
C THR A 37 -10.55 -3.73 3.69
N VAL A 38 -9.49 -2.96 3.44
CA VAL A 38 -8.25 -3.00 4.23
C VAL A 38 -7.90 -1.64 4.81
N LEU A 39 -7.38 -1.62 6.04
CA LEU A 39 -6.72 -0.47 6.66
C LEU A 39 -5.22 -0.70 6.62
N ILE A 40 -4.49 0.23 6.04
CA ILE A 40 -3.03 0.19 5.92
C ILE A 40 -2.48 1.42 6.63
N GLY A 41 -1.45 1.26 7.44
CA GLY A 41 -0.80 2.40 8.06
C GLY A 41 0.65 2.19 8.44
N GLU A 42 1.29 3.33 8.70
CA GLU A 42 2.69 3.50 9.04
C GLU A 42 2.79 4.51 10.19
N PHE A 43 3.44 4.13 11.29
CA PHE A 43 3.61 4.96 12.49
C PHE A 43 5.09 5.14 12.86
N ALA A 44 5.40 6.26 13.51
CA ALA A 44 6.69 6.52 14.14
C ALA A 44 6.49 6.98 15.59
N PRO A 45 7.26 6.50 16.58
CA PRO A 45 8.26 5.42 16.48
C PRO A 45 7.59 4.06 16.21
N GLY A 46 8.31 3.14 15.56
CA GLY A 46 7.70 1.91 15.05
C GLY A 46 7.03 1.01 16.09
N ASN A 47 7.48 1.03 17.35
CA ASN A 47 6.85 0.26 18.42
C ASN A 47 5.41 0.71 18.75
N GLY A 48 4.98 1.92 18.32
CA GLY A 48 3.61 2.38 18.48
C GLY A 48 2.57 1.49 17.79
N VAL A 49 2.99 0.73 16.78
CA VAL A 49 2.09 -0.16 16.02
C VAL A 49 1.47 -1.27 16.90
N PHE A 50 2.18 -1.74 17.93
CA PHE A 50 1.72 -2.87 18.75
C PHE A 50 0.47 -2.53 19.58
N SER A 51 0.50 -1.39 20.30
CA SER A 51 -0.64 -0.95 21.11
C SER A 51 -1.83 -0.53 20.25
N LEU A 52 -1.58 0.11 19.11
CA LEU A 52 -2.64 0.57 18.23
C LEU A 52 -3.35 -0.58 17.52
N ILE A 53 -2.64 -1.62 17.08
CA ILE A 53 -3.27 -2.81 16.51
C ILE A 53 -4.06 -3.57 17.56
N ASP A 54 -3.53 -3.74 18.78
CA ASP A 54 -4.27 -4.37 19.87
C ASP A 54 -5.60 -3.62 20.15
N ARG A 55 -5.55 -2.28 20.14
CA ARG A 55 -6.75 -1.44 20.24
C ARG A 55 -7.73 -1.68 19.11
N ALA A 56 -7.27 -1.71 17.86
CA ALA A 56 -8.08 -1.94 16.67
C ALA A 56 -8.80 -3.30 16.70
N LEU A 57 -8.07 -4.37 17.01
CA LEU A 57 -8.57 -5.74 17.10
C LEU A 57 -9.60 -5.93 18.22
N LYS A 58 -9.50 -5.16 19.30
CA LYS A 58 -10.49 -5.18 20.41
C LYS A 58 -11.75 -4.37 20.09
N ALA A 59 -11.66 -3.39 19.19
CA ALA A 59 -12.74 -2.47 18.91
C ALA A 59 -13.74 -2.99 17.86
N SER A 60 -13.34 -3.93 17.01
CA SER A 60 -14.11 -4.39 15.86
C SER A 60 -13.65 -5.77 15.37
N SER A 61 -14.42 -6.40 14.50
CA SER A 61 -14.15 -7.72 13.92
C SER A 61 -13.21 -7.66 12.71
N VAL A 62 -12.12 -6.88 12.84
CA VAL A 62 -11.04 -6.85 11.85
C VAL A 62 -10.02 -7.94 12.16
N GLU A 63 -9.32 -8.40 11.13
CA GLU A 63 -8.26 -9.39 11.26
C GLU A 63 -6.92 -8.79 10.88
N ALA A 64 -5.86 -9.13 11.62
CA ALA A 64 -4.52 -8.68 11.31
C ALA A 64 -3.92 -9.48 10.15
N THR A 65 -3.60 -8.79 9.07
CA THR A 65 -2.93 -9.34 7.89
C THR A 65 -1.41 -9.24 8.02
N THR A 66 -0.93 -8.11 8.53
CA THR A 66 0.50 -7.82 8.71
C THR A 66 0.70 -6.87 9.86
N GLN A 67 1.73 -7.12 10.67
CA GLN A 67 2.27 -6.22 11.68
C GLN A 67 3.79 -6.37 11.63
N MET A 68 4.51 -5.28 11.39
CA MET A 68 5.97 -5.30 11.36
C MET A 68 6.57 -4.00 11.87
N VAL A 69 7.81 -4.08 12.35
CA VAL A 69 8.62 -2.93 12.71
C VAL A 69 9.89 -2.97 11.86
N GLU A 70 10.07 -1.92 11.07
CA GLU A 70 11.30 -1.63 10.35
C GLU A 70 12.19 -0.73 11.23
N ARG A 71 13.40 -0.39 10.78
CA ARG A 71 14.38 0.45 11.47
C ARG A 71 13.77 1.71 12.10
N GLU A 72 12.90 2.42 11.39
CA GLU A 72 12.31 3.69 11.87
C GLU A 72 10.80 3.61 12.12
N PHE A 73 10.09 2.78 11.36
CA PHE A 73 8.63 2.83 11.25
C PHE A 73 7.95 1.50 11.53
N GLY A 74 6.75 1.56 12.07
CA GLY A 74 5.87 0.42 12.29
C GLY A 74 4.82 0.39 11.20
N PHE A 75 4.67 -0.74 10.52
CA PHE A 75 3.75 -0.92 9.39
C PHE A 75 2.72 -1.99 9.70
N PHE A 76 1.49 -1.81 9.21
CA PHE A 76 0.44 -2.79 9.39
C PHE A 76 -0.60 -2.81 8.28
N ILE A 77 -1.31 -3.94 8.21
CA ILE A 77 -2.51 -4.15 7.40
C ILE A 77 -3.54 -4.86 8.27
N LEU A 78 -4.74 -4.30 8.36
CA LEU A 78 -5.94 -4.97 8.88
C LEU A 78 -6.93 -5.18 7.74
N ARG A 79 -7.69 -6.27 7.77
CA ARG A 79 -8.74 -6.57 6.77
C ARG A 79 -10.10 -6.82 7.42
N SER A 80 -11.16 -6.61 6.65
CA SER A 80 -12.50 -7.14 6.91
C SER A 80 -13.32 -7.14 5.62
N PRO A 81 -14.28 -8.07 5.44
CA PRO A 81 -15.26 -7.95 4.36
C PRO A 81 -16.24 -6.78 4.59
N SER A 82 -16.23 -6.17 5.78
CA SER A 82 -17.10 -5.05 6.14
C SER A 82 -16.30 -3.74 6.27
N ASN A 83 -16.66 -2.77 5.45
CA ASN A 83 -16.10 -1.42 5.52
C ASN A 83 -16.30 -0.77 6.90
N ALA A 84 -17.46 -1.02 7.52
CA ALA A 84 -17.80 -0.48 8.83
C ALA A 84 -16.88 -1.00 9.95
N GLU A 85 -16.50 -2.28 9.91
CA GLU A 85 -15.56 -2.86 10.88
C GLU A 85 -14.19 -2.20 10.75
N VAL A 86 -13.72 -1.98 9.52
CA VAL A 86 -12.44 -1.30 9.28
C VAL A 86 -12.47 0.16 9.73
N SER A 87 -13.57 0.87 9.49
CA SER A 87 -13.74 2.24 9.99
C SER A 87 -13.80 2.29 11.53
N ALA A 88 -14.48 1.36 12.18
CA ALA A 88 -14.52 1.27 13.64
C ALA A 88 -13.13 1.00 14.24
N ALA A 89 -12.35 0.09 13.64
CA ALA A 89 -10.95 -0.15 14.02
C ALA A 89 -10.11 1.14 13.91
N ARG A 90 -10.17 1.81 12.77
CA ARG A 90 -9.44 3.06 12.49
C ARG A 90 -9.79 4.15 13.51
N ASP A 91 -11.08 4.36 13.75
CA ASP A 91 -11.55 5.42 14.64
C ASP A 91 -11.16 5.13 16.09
N ALA A 92 -11.13 3.86 16.51
CA ALA A 92 -10.63 3.47 17.81
C ALA A 92 -9.12 3.72 17.98
N MET A 93 -8.32 3.54 16.92
CA MET A 93 -6.89 3.88 16.92
C MET A 93 -6.68 5.39 17.01
N LEU A 94 -7.43 6.16 16.21
CA LEU A 94 -7.36 7.63 16.21
C LEU A 94 -7.78 8.23 17.55
N ALA A 95 -8.82 7.68 18.18
CA ALA A 95 -9.27 8.10 19.50
C ALA A 95 -8.20 7.84 20.59
N GLU A 96 -7.50 6.70 20.53
CA GLU A 96 -6.38 6.40 21.43
C GLU A 96 -5.23 7.41 21.28
N LEU A 97 -4.99 7.87 20.04
CA LEU A 97 -3.97 8.87 19.74
C LEU A 97 -4.41 10.31 20.05
N GLY A 98 -5.71 10.55 20.28
CA GLY A 98 -6.27 11.90 20.32
C GLY A 98 -6.10 12.65 18.98
N ALA A 99 -6.06 11.91 17.87
CA ALA A 99 -5.79 12.41 16.53
C ALA A 99 -6.98 12.21 15.59
N SER A 100 -6.86 12.77 14.39
CA SER A 100 -7.80 12.70 13.28
C SER A 100 -7.12 12.15 12.04
N MET A 101 -7.91 11.78 11.03
CA MET A 101 -7.35 11.33 9.73
C MET A 101 -6.44 12.39 9.10
N THR A 102 -6.73 13.68 9.30
CA THR A 102 -5.95 14.77 8.72
C THR A 102 -4.58 14.97 9.38
N ASP A 103 -4.32 14.32 10.52
CA ASP A 103 -3.01 14.37 11.20
C ASP A 103 -1.97 13.42 10.56
N ARG A 104 -2.38 12.62 9.57
CA ARG A 104 -1.46 11.85 8.73
C ARG A 104 -0.60 12.77 7.87
N LEU A 105 0.61 12.36 7.53
CA LEU A 105 1.42 13.10 6.55
C LEU A 105 0.79 13.00 5.16
N LYS A 106 0.70 14.13 4.46
CA LYS A 106 0.30 14.18 3.06
C LYS A 106 1.38 13.49 2.21
N PRO A 107 1.04 12.49 1.40
CA PRO A 107 2.04 11.85 0.55
C PRO A 107 2.47 12.75 -0.61
N ALA A 108 3.66 12.45 -1.12
CA ALA A 108 4.20 13.05 -2.33
C ALA A 108 4.76 11.95 -3.25
N ILE A 109 4.59 12.13 -4.55
CA ILE A 109 5.30 11.35 -5.57
C ILE A 109 6.76 11.79 -5.59
N SER A 110 7.65 10.84 -5.38
CA SER A 110 9.10 11.06 -5.47
C SER A 110 9.58 10.94 -6.92
N SER A 111 9.08 9.93 -7.63
CA SER A 111 9.41 9.72 -9.04
C SER A 111 8.41 8.78 -9.72
N THR A 112 8.32 8.90 -11.03
CA THR A 112 7.65 7.95 -11.93
C THR A 112 8.56 7.63 -13.10
N GLN A 113 8.55 6.39 -13.57
CA GLN A 113 9.31 5.98 -14.74
C GLN A 113 8.53 4.95 -15.56
N ILE A 114 8.62 5.07 -16.89
CA ILE A 114 8.11 4.08 -17.84
C ILE A 114 9.26 3.62 -18.72
N ILE A 115 9.43 2.31 -18.84
CA ILE A 115 10.46 1.66 -19.65
C ILE A 115 9.74 0.75 -20.64
N THR A 116 9.66 1.18 -21.89
CA THR A 116 9.05 0.42 -22.98
C THR A 116 9.97 -0.69 -23.47
N SER A 117 9.40 -1.81 -23.88
CA SER A 117 10.14 -2.94 -24.46
C SER A 117 11.33 -3.39 -23.59
N VAL A 118 11.06 -3.77 -22.35
CA VAL A 118 12.08 -4.17 -21.36
C VAL A 118 13.02 -5.23 -21.94
N GLU A 119 14.30 -4.98 -21.77
CA GLU A 119 15.38 -5.82 -22.28
C GLU A 119 15.38 -7.20 -21.60
N PRO A 120 15.66 -8.31 -22.34
CA PRO A 120 15.62 -9.65 -21.79
C PRO A 120 16.39 -9.91 -20.49
N TYR A 121 17.64 -9.49 -20.37
CA TYR A 121 18.42 -9.66 -19.14
C TYR A 121 17.88 -8.82 -18.00
N GLN A 122 17.39 -7.60 -18.27
CA GLN A 122 16.72 -6.80 -17.25
C GLN A 122 15.47 -7.51 -16.71
N ALA A 123 14.63 -8.06 -17.59
CA ALA A 123 13.46 -8.85 -17.18
C ALA A 123 13.87 -10.03 -16.27
N GLN A 124 14.95 -10.74 -16.60
CA GLN A 124 15.47 -11.81 -15.74
C GLN A 124 15.88 -11.31 -14.35
N LEU A 125 16.52 -10.15 -14.25
CA LEU A 125 16.93 -9.58 -12.95
C LEU A 125 15.74 -9.10 -12.13
N LEU A 126 14.74 -8.47 -12.77
CA LEU A 126 13.49 -8.06 -12.11
C LEU A 126 12.75 -9.28 -11.55
N ASN A 127 12.70 -10.36 -12.32
CA ASN A 127 12.00 -11.60 -11.94
C ASN A 127 12.63 -12.35 -10.76
N LYS A 128 13.89 -12.04 -10.37
CA LYS A 128 14.55 -12.70 -9.23
C LYS A 128 14.02 -12.28 -7.86
N TRP A 129 13.44 -11.10 -7.76
CA TRP A 129 13.00 -10.55 -6.47
C TRP A 129 11.51 -10.20 -6.42
N ARG A 130 10.82 -10.19 -7.56
CA ARG A 130 9.36 -9.97 -7.62
C ARG A 130 8.62 -10.99 -6.76
N LYS A 131 7.56 -10.54 -6.12
CA LYS A 131 6.58 -11.37 -5.42
C LYS A 131 5.23 -11.43 -6.15
N GLY A 132 5.00 -10.52 -7.09
CA GLY A 132 3.83 -10.46 -7.96
C GLY A 132 4.03 -11.26 -9.25
N ALA A 133 3.55 -10.76 -10.39
CA ALA A 133 3.65 -11.40 -11.70
C ALA A 133 5.07 -11.35 -12.29
N LEU A 134 5.36 -12.28 -13.21
CA LEU A 134 6.57 -12.21 -14.04
C LEU A 134 6.46 -11.07 -15.04
N ILE A 135 7.56 -10.37 -15.27
CA ILE A 135 7.73 -9.50 -16.44
C ILE A 135 8.43 -10.27 -17.56
N VAL A 136 7.86 -10.22 -18.76
CA VAL A 136 8.37 -10.88 -19.97
C VAL A 136 9.10 -9.85 -20.83
N PRO A 137 10.21 -10.22 -21.51
CA PRO A 137 10.92 -9.30 -22.39
C PRO A 137 10.00 -8.69 -23.44
N GLY A 138 10.18 -7.39 -23.72
CA GLY A 138 9.34 -6.64 -24.65
C GLY A 138 8.07 -6.03 -24.03
N GLN A 139 7.66 -6.42 -22.82
CA GLN A 139 6.62 -5.70 -22.09
C GLN A 139 7.10 -4.31 -21.65
N THR A 140 6.16 -3.41 -21.38
CA THR A 140 6.45 -2.12 -20.75
C THR A 140 6.43 -2.28 -19.23
N LEU A 141 7.41 -1.67 -18.55
CA LEU A 141 7.50 -1.59 -17.08
C LEU A 141 7.15 -0.17 -16.63
N GLY A 142 6.21 -0.04 -15.70
CA GLY A 142 5.91 1.18 -14.96
C GLY A 142 6.45 1.11 -13.54
N ILE A 143 7.06 2.20 -13.08
CA ILE A 143 7.59 2.35 -11.73
C ILE A 143 7.01 3.63 -11.13
N VAL A 144 6.44 3.52 -9.93
CA VAL A 144 5.98 4.67 -9.13
C VAL A 144 6.65 4.62 -7.78
N GLU A 145 7.19 5.74 -7.32
CA GLU A 145 7.80 5.90 -6.00
C GLU A 145 7.13 7.05 -5.24
N CYS A 146 6.79 6.82 -3.97
CA CYS A 146 6.20 7.84 -3.11
C CYS A 146 6.76 7.81 -1.69
N ALA A 147 6.54 8.88 -0.94
CA ALA A 147 6.74 8.92 0.50
C ALA A 147 5.52 9.58 1.17
N PRO A 148 5.10 9.14 2.37
CA PRO A 148 5.51 7.91 3.08
C PRO A 148 5.26 6.59 2.32
N ALA A 149 5.93 5.52 2.73
CA ALA A 149 6.03 4.31 1.91
C ALA A 149 4.72 3.54 1.80
N ALA A 150 3.95 3.47 2.89
CA ALA A 150 2.69 2.73 2.91
C ALA A 150 1.66 3.22 1.87
N TYR A 151 1.69 4.51 1.48
CA TYR A 151 0.77 5.05 0.48
C TYR A 151 0.91 4.41 -0.89
N ILE A 152 2.01 3.71 -1.19
CA ILE A 152 2.13 3.00 -2.46
C ILE A 152 1.06 1.91 -2.64
N SER A 153 0.44 1.44 -1.55
CA SER A 153 -0.64 0.46 -1.66
C SER A 153 -1.94 1.06 -2.24
N ILE A 154 -2.23 2.35 -2.09
CA ILE A 154 -3.37 2.99 -2.79
C ILE A 154 -3.06 3.14 -4.28
N ALA A 155 -1.81 3.47 -4.62
CA ALA A 155 -1.34 3.50 -6.00
C ALA A 155 -1.52 2.15 -6.68
N ALA A 156 -1.16 1.05 -6.02
CA ALA A 156 -1.30 -0.31 -6.57
C ALA A 156 -2.77 -0.65 -6.88
N ASN A 157 -3.69 -0.35 -5.95
CA ASN A 157 -5.11 -0.65 -6.11
C ASN A 157 -5.74 0.20 -7.24
N GLU A 158 -5.47 1.50 -7.27
CA GLU A 158 -6.05 2.38 -8.28
C GLU A 158 -5.41 2.21 -9.67
N ALA A 159 -4.14 1.81 -9.75
CA ALA A 159 -3.49 1.42 -11.00
C ALA A 159 -4.20 0.22 -11.64
N GLU A 160 -4.44 -0.84 -10.86
CA GLU A 160 -5.15 -2.04 -11.34
C GLU A 160 -6.58 -1.72 -11.75
N LYS A 161 -7.27 -0.86 -11.00
CA LYS A 161 -8.63 -0.44 -11.31
C LYS A 161 -8.74 0.37 -12.61
N ALA A 162 -7.71 1.11 -12.96
CA ALA A 162 -7.72 2.02 -14.11
C ALA A 162 -7.31 1.36 -15.43
N ALA A 163 -6.50 0.29 -15.39
CA ALA A 163 -6.00 -0.34 -16.60
C ALA A 163 -5.66 -1.83 -16.42
N GLU A 164 -5.68 -2.56 -17.52
CA GLU A 164 -5.26 -3.95 -17.53
C GLU A 164 -3.73 -4.06 -17.50
N ILE A 165 -3.20 -4.16 -16.28
CA ILE A 165 -1.77 -4.30 -15.95
C ILE A 165 -1.54 -5.49 -15.04
N ASP A 166 -0.30 -5.96 -14.96
CA ASP A 166 0.14 -6.94 -13.98
C ASP A 166 0.93 -6.25 -12.87
N ILE A 167 0.65 -6.63 -11.62
CA ILE A 167 1.42 -6.16 -10.45
C ILE A 167 2.66 -7.02 -10.32
N VAL A 168 3.84 -6.46 -10.58
CA VAL A 168 5.12 -7.15 -10.46
C VAL A 168 5.61 -7.14 -9.01
N GLU A 169 5.55 -5.99 -8.34
CA GLU A 169 5.96 -5.85 -6.94
C GLU A 169 5.34 -4.61 -6.29
N VAL A 170 4.98 -4.72 -5.02
CA VAL A 170 4.57 -3.60 -4.16
C VAL A 170 5.44 -3.59 -2.90
N ARG A 171 6.29 -2.58 -2.76
CA ARG A 171 7.15 -2.38 -1.59
C ARG A 171 6.59 -1.23 -0.75
N ALA A 172 5.78 -1.55 0.25
CA ALA A 172 5.05 -0.56 1.06
C ALA A 172 5.75 -0.19 2.39
N VAL A 173 7.01 -0.60 2.57
CA VAL A 173 7.73 -0.48 3.85
C VAL A 173 9.13 0.10 3.60
N GLY A 174 9.54 1.04 4.45
CA GLY A 174 10.81 1.74 4.41
C GLY A 174 10.64 3.25 4.23
N ARG A 175 11.69 3.95 3.83
CA ARG A 175 11.64 5.41 3.61
C ARG A 175 10.77 5.82 2.41
N PHE A 176 10.78 4.99 1.36
CA PHE A 176 10.02 5.21 0.13
C PHE A 176 9.27 3.94 -0.25
N GLY A 177 8.04 4.10 -0.71
CA GLY A 177 7.22 3.05 -1.26
C GLY A 177 7.48 2.92 -2.76
N ARG A 178 7.47 1.70 -3.29
CA ARG A 178 7.66 1.45 -4.74
C ARG A 178 6.66 0.46 -5.32
N LEU A 179 6.02 0.86 -6.41
CA LEU A 179 5.14 0.03 -7.22
C LEU A 179 5.85 -0.29 -8.54
N PHE A 180 5.86 -1.57 -8.91
CA PHE A 180 6.31 -2.06 -10.20
C PHE A 180 5.13 -2.75 -10.88
N ILE A 181 4.76 -2.29 -12.07
CA ILE A 181 3.68 -2.84 -12.88
C ILE A 181 4.18 -3.13 -14.30
N SER A 182 3.57 -4.09 -14.99
CA SER A 182 3.88 -4.39 -16.38
C SER A 182 2.63 -4.54 -17.24
N GLY A 183 2.76 -4.35 -18.55
CA GLY A 183 1.66 -4.52 -19.49
C GLY A 183 1.97 -3.95 -20.87
N SER A 184 0.90 -3.61 -21.60
CA SER A 184 1.03 -2.78 -22.80
C SER A 184 1.46 -1.36 -22.43
N GLU A 185 2.10 -0.64 -23.35
CA GLU A 185 2.53 0.75 -23.15
C GLU A 185 1.37 1.64 -22.69
N ASN A 186 0.26 1.64 -23.43
CA ASN A 186 -0.93 2.43 -23.09
C ASN A 186 -1.55 2.04 -21.73
N SER A 187 -1.60 0.74 -21.41
CA SER A 187 -2.09 0.29 -20.09
C SER A 187 -1.21 0.80 -18.96
N VAL A 188 0.11 0.71 -19.12
CA VAL A 188 1.08 1.15 -18.11
C VAL A 188 1.05 2.66 -17.92
N GLU A 189 0.97 3.45 -18.99
CA GLU A 189 0.80 4.90 -18.92
C GLU A 189 -0.46 5.27 -18.12
N THR A 190 -1.61 4.68 -18.49
CA THR A 190 -2.89 4.90 -17.80
C THR A 190 -2.80 4.53 -16.32
N ALA A 191 -2.18 3.39 -16.00
CA ALA A 191 -2.02 2.91 -14.63
C ALA A 191 -1.08 3.80 -13.79
N VAL A 192 0.05 4.25 -14.35
CA VAL A 192 0.98 5.17 -13.66
C VAL A 192 0.30 6.50 -13.36
N GLU A 193 -0.46 7.05 -14.31
CA GLU A 193 -1.21 8.28 -14.06
C GLU A 193 -2.28 8.12 -12.97
N ALA A 194 -3.02 7.00 -13.00
CA ALA A 194 -4.03 6.71 -11.98
C ALA A 194 -3.41 6.53 -10.60
N ALA A 195 -2.29 5.80 -10.51
CA ALA A 195 -1.50 5.66 -9.29
C ALA A 195 -1.05 7.02 -8.74
N THR A 196 -0.47 7.87 -9.58
CA THR A 196 -0.03 9.22 -9.21
C THR A 196 -1.18 10.05 -8.66
N ARG A 197 -2.29 10.13 -9.39
CA ARG A 197 -3.47 10.89 -8.96
C ARG A 197 -4.03 10.37 -7.64
N ALA A 198 -4.08 9.05 -7.45
CA ALA A 198 -4.59 8.43 -6.23
C ALA A 198 -3.76 8.81 -5.01
N VAL A 199 -2.43 8.83 -5.14
CA VAL A 199 -1.53 9.26 -4.06
C VAL A 199 -1.70 10.75 -3.79
N GLU A 200 -1.68 11.61 -4.81
CA GLU A 200 -1.79 13.06 -4.65
C GLU A 200 -3.14 13.53 -4.10
N ALA A 201 -4.21 12.74 -4.32
CA ALA A 201 -5.54 13.02 -3.81
C ALA A 201 -5.69 12.77 -2.29
N VAL A 202 -4.73 12.07 -1.67
CA VAL A 202 -4.74 11.83 -0.23
C VAL A 202 -4.45 13.14 0.51
N ASP A 203 -5.33 13.50 1.43
CA ASP A 203 -5.14 14.64 2.33
C ASP A 203 -4.18 14.32 3.50
N GLY A 204 -3.71 15.37 4.17
CA GLY A 204 -2.84 15.23 5.33
C GLY A 204 -2.10 16.54 5.61
N GLN A 205 -1.32 16.53 6.69
CA GLN A 205 -0.44 17.64 7.03
C GLN A 205 0.71 17.74 6.03
N GLY A 206 1.10 18.97 5.69
CA GLY A 206 2.30 19.20 4.89
C GLY A 206 3.53 18.62 5.61
N GLY A 207 4.27 17.77 4.90
CA GLY A 207 5.54 17.21 5.38
C GLY A 207 6.70 18.19 5.26
#